data_AF-A0A377V3W2-F1
#
_entry.id   AF-A0A377V3W2-F1
#
_cell.length_a   1.000
_cell.length_b   1.000
_cell.length_c   1.000
_cell.angle_alpha   90.00
_cell.angle_beta   90.00
_cell.angle_gamma   90.00
#
_symmetry.space_group_name_H-M   'P 1'
#
loop_
_entity.id
_entity.type
_entity.pdbx_description
1 polymer ?
#
loop_
_entity_poly.entity_id
_entity_poly.type
_entity_poly.pdbx_seq_one_letter_code
_entity_poly.pdbx_strand_id
1 'polypeptide(L)'
;MVAQIPNLHRFLKNKDIDIELHTAGQYKRTLTMLGENTEEGRRKFREDLNETHHLFKDFVHRMRPGLDIEQVATGEHWYGVQALEKGLVDAVETSDELLLGLMESHEVIGVRYQQRKKMLDRFTGSAAESADRLLLRWWQRGQKPLM
;
A
#
# COMPACT_ATOMS: atom_id res chain seq x y z
N MET A 1 16.43 -10.60 2.39
CA MET A 1 15.09 -10.58 1.74
C MET A 1 14.69 -12.01 1.41
N VAL A 2 13.40 -12.36 1.56
CA VAL A 2 12.89 -13.69 1.19
C VAL A 2 11.84 -13.51 0.11
N ALA A 3 11.95 -14.27 -0.96
CA ALA A 3 10.93 -14.37 -1.99
C ALA A 3 10.58 -15.84 -2.21
N GLN A 4 9.29 -16.14 -2.26
CA GLN A 4 8.78 -17.48 -2.47
C GLN A 4 7.88 -17.50 -3.69
N ILE A 5 8.15 -18.44 -4.60
CA ILE A 5 7.34 -18.69 -5.79
C ILE A 5 7.14 -20.20 -5.88
N PRO A 6 5.94 -20.74 -5.58
CA PRO A 6 5.70 -22.16 -5.76
C PRO A 6 5.74 -22.52 -7.25
N ASN A 7 6.31 -23.67 -7.58
CA ASN A 7 6.38 -24.15 -8.96
C ASN A 7 5.52 -25.41 -9.11
N LEU A 8 4.40 -25.26 -9.81
CA LEU A 8 3.41 -26.31 -10.07
C LEU A 8 3.68 -27.06 -11.37
N HIS A 9 4.76 -26.72 -12.09
CA HIS A 9 5.09 -27.30 -13.40
C HIS A 9 5.11 -28.83 -13.39
N ARG A 10 5.74 -29.43 -12.37
CA ARG A 10 5.81 -30.91 -12.25
C ARG A 10 4.43 -31.54 -12.04
N PHE A 11 3.56 -30.89 -11.26
CA PHE A 11 2.21 -31.38 -11.04
C PHE A 11 1.38 -31.33 -12.34
N LEU A 12 1.48 -30.23 -13.08
CA LEU A 12 0.78 -30.05 -14.36
C LEU A 12 1.27 -31.06 -15.40
N LYS A 13 2.59 -31.25 -15.51
CA LYS A 13 3.19 -32.24 -16.41
C LYS A 13 2.70 -33.67 -16.10
N ASN A 14 2.56 -34.02 -14.82
CA ASN A 14 2.04 -35.33 -14.40
C ASN A 14 0.54 -35.51 -14.68
N LYS A 15 -0.17 -34.44 -15.05
CA LYS A 15 -1.60 -34.45 -15.40
C LYS A 15 -1.82 -34.23 -16.90
N ASP A 16 -0.75 -34.31 -17.70
CA ASP A 16 -0.77 -34.07 -19.14
C ASP A 16 -1.37 -32.68 -19.50
N ILE A 17 -1.08 -31.68 -18.66
CA ILE A 17 -1.48 -30.29 -18.88
C ILE A 17 -0.28 -29.51 -19.44
N ASP A 18 -0.40 -29.07 -20.69
CA ASP A 18 0.60 -28.26 -21.37
C ASP A 18 0.47 -26.78 -21.04
N ILE A 19 1.60 -26.10 -20.87
CA ILE A 19 1.68 -24.65 -20.63
C ILE A 19 2.60 -24.03 -21.68
N GLU A 20 2.04 -23.20 -22.54
CA GLU A 20 2.80 -22.43 -23.52
C GLU A 20 3.30 -21.12 -22.91
N LEU A 21 4.60 -20.86 -23.01
CA LEU A 21 5.25 -19.66 -22.52
C LEU A 21 5.92 -18.92 -23.67
N HIS A 22 5.40 -17.74 -24.00
CA HIS A 22 6.06 -16.82 -24.95
C HIS A 22 6.76 -15.70 -24.17
N THR A 23 8.06 -15.53 -24.37
CA THR A 23 8.84 -14.44 -23.78
C THR A 23 9.65 -13.73 -24.86
N ALA A 24 9.86 -12.42 -24.68
CA ALA A 24 10.74 -11.63 -25.51
C ALA A 24 12.01 -11.29 -24.71
N GLY A 25 13.17 -11.80 -25.14
CA GLY A 25 14.45 -11.60 -24.45
C GLY A 25 14.70 -12.59 -23.30
N GLN A 26 15.97 -12.89 -23.05
CA GLN A 26 16.40 -13.97 -22.14
C GLN A 26 15.99 -13.78 -20.67
N TYR A 27 15.78 -12.54 -20.20
CA TYR A 27 15.63 -12.26 -18.76
C TYR A 27 14.33 -11.55 -18.37
N LYS A 28 13.33 -11.42 -19.26
CA LYS A 28 12.05 -10.78 -18.90
C LYS A 28 11.25 -11.55 -17.84
N ARG A 29 11.57 -12.83 -17.60
CA ARG A 29 10.92 -13.67 -16.59
C ARG A 29 11.92 -14.71 -16.07
N THR A 30 12.46 -14.49 -14.88
CA THR A 30 13.48 -15.36 -14.25
C THR A 30 12.88 -16.61 -13.61
N LEU A 31 11.71 -16.49 -12.97
CA LEU A 31 10.94 -17.60 -12.40
C LEU A 31 9.45 -17.51 -12.79
N THR A 32 8.81 -18.67 -12.91
CA THR A 32 7.39 -18.84 -13.20
C THR A 32 6.76 -19.88 -12.28
N MET A 33 5.45 -19.74 -12.08
CA MET A 33 4.63 -20.65 -11.27
C MET A 33 4.29 -21.93 -12.02
N LEU A 34 4.04 -21.84 -13.34
CA LEU A 34 3.44 -22.91 -14.15
C LEU A 34 4.42 -23.53 -15.17
N GLY A 35 5.39 -22.74 -15.63
CA GLY A 35 6.43 -23.21 -16.55
C GLY A 35 7.64 -23.80 -15.84
N GLU A 36 8.55 -24.39 -16.61
CA GLU A 36 9.81 -24.91 -16.08
C GLU A 36 10.74 -23.76 -15.66
N ASN A 37 11.32 -23.87 -14.46
CA ASN A 37 12.29 -22.90 -13.94
C ASN A 37 13.72 -23.45 -14.10
N THR A 38 14.47 -22.89 -15.04
CA THR A 38 15.88 -23.26 -15.29
C THR A 38 16.81 -22.81 -14.17
N GLU A 39 18.00 -23.43 -14.08
CA GLU A 39 19.00 -23.04 -13.07
C GLU A 39 19.53 -21.62 -13.32
N GLU A 40 19.67 -21.21 -14.58
CA GLU A 40 20.06 -19.86 -14.96
C GLU A 40 19.04 -18.82 -14.46
N GLY A 41 17.74 -19.09 -14.63
CA GLY A 41 16.66 -18.25 -14.11
C GLY A 41 16.68 -18.14 -12.58
N ARG A 42 16.95 -19.25 -11.88
CA ARG A 42 17.12 -19.28 -10.42
C ARG A 42 18.34 -18.49 -9.95
N ARG A 43 19.46 -18.58 -10.68
CA ARG A 43 20.66 -17.81 -10.37
C ARG A 43 20.40 -16.31 -10.55
N LYS A 44 19.87 -15.89 -11.71
CA LYS A 44 19.57 -14.48 -11.98
C LYS A 44 18.57 -13.90 -10.96
N PHE A 45 17.55 -14.66 -10.58
CA PHE A 45 16.61 -14.22 -9.53
C PHE A 45 17.30 -13.99 -8.17
N ARG A 46 18.24 -14.85 -7.77
CA ARG A 46 19.03 -14.65 -6.54
C ARG A 46 19.94 -13.42 -6.65
N GLU A 47 20.56 -13.21 -7.81
CA GLU A 47 21.38 -12.02 -8.07
C GLU A 47 20.53 -10.74 -7.93
N ASP A 48 19.36 -10.69 -8.55
CA ASP A 48 18.46 -9.53 -8.49
C ASP A 48 18.00 -9.24 -7.05
N LEU A 49 17.73 -10.29 -6.25
CA LEU A 49 17.40 -10.13 -4.83
C LEU A 49 18.55 -9.56 -4.01
N ASN A 50 19.78 -10.02 -4.26
CA ASN A 50 20.97 -9.53 -3.57
C ASN A 50 21.26 -8.08 -3.97
N GLU A 51 21.16 -7.75 -5.26
CA GLU A 51 21.32 -6.38 -5.77
C GLU A 51 20.30 -5.43 -5.12
N THR A 52 19.03 -5.82 -5.07
CA THR A 52 17.99 -5.03 -4.39
C THR A 52 18.32 -4.83 -2.91
N HIS A 53 18.85 -5.85 -2.24
CA HIS A 53 19.24 -5.75 -0.84
C HIS A 53 20.45 -4.81 -0.63
N HIS A 54 21.44 -4.84 -1.54
CA HIS A 54 22.55 -3.89 -1.53
C HIS A 54 22.06 -2.45 -1.75
N LEU A 55 21.19 -2.22 -2.73
CA LEU A 55 20.60 -0.90 -2.98
C LEU A 55 19.84 -0.35 -1.77
N PHE A 56 19.13 -1.22 -1.05
CA PHE A 56 18.48 -0.87 0.21
C PHE A 56 19.51 -0.44 1.28
N LYS A 57 20.57 -1.23 1.50
CA LYS A 57 21.64 -0.89 2.45
C LYS A 57 22.29 0.46 2.11
N ASP A 58 22.60 0.68 0.83
CA ASP A 58 23.20 1.92 0.34
C ASP A 58 22.28 3.13 0.53
N PHE A 59 20.97 2.95 0.35
CA PHE A 59 19.99 4.00 0.61
C PHE A 59 19.96 4.36 2.10
N VAL A 60 19.87 3.37 2.99
CA VAL A 60 19.83 3.60 4.43
C VAL A 60 21.13 4.25 4.91
N HIS A 61 22.29 3.78 4.45
CA HIS A 61 23.58 4.36 4.83
C HIS A 61 23.72 5.82 4.35
N ARG A 62 23.23 6.16 3.16
CA ARG A 62 23.19 7.56 2.69
C ARG A 62 22.33 8.47 3.56
N MET A 63 21.19 7.98 4.03
CA MET A 63 20.29 8.74 4.90
C MET A 63 20.78 8.79 6.35
N ARG A 64 21.54 7.77 6.80
CA ARG A 64 22.05 7.63 8.16
C ARG A 64 23.52 7.14 8.16
N PRO A 65 24.51 8.00 7.86
CA PRO A 65 25.91 7.59 7.69
C PRO A 65 26.56 6.98 8.94
N GLY A 66 26.11 7.38 10.13
CA GLY A 66 26.60 6.86 11.41
C GLY A 66 25.98 5.54 11.86
N LEU A 67 25.02 5.01 11.11
CA LEU A 67 24.34 3.75 11.41
C LEU A 67 25.20 2.55 10.98
N ASP A 68 25.37 1.59 11.90
CA ASP A 68 25.90 0.27 11.53
C ASP A 68 24.83 -0.54 10.79
N ILE A 69 24.88 -0.47 9.47
CA ILE A 69 23.90 -1.10 8.59
C ILE A 69 23.90 -2.63 8.69
N GLU A 70 25.04 -3.25 9.00
CA GLU A 70 25.15 -4.71 9.06
C GLU A 70 24.41 -5.28 10.29
N GLN A 71 24.34 -4.51 11.38
CA GLN A 71 23.59 -4.90 12.58
C GLN A 71 22.06 -4.85 12.42
N VAL A 72 21.55 -4.09 11.44
CA VAL A 72 20.11 -3.80 11.33
C VAL A 72 19.47 -4.35 10.05
N ALA A 73 20.27 -4.61 9.01
CA ALA A 73 19.79 -5.12 7.73
C ALA A 73 19.72 -6.66 7.67
N THR A 74 19.43 -7.32 8.80
CA THR A 74 19.35 -8.79 8.94
C THR A 74 18.02 -9.38 8.51
N GLY A 75 16.99 -8.54 8.33
CA GLY A 75 15.61 -8.96 8.06
C GLY A 75 14.74 -9.12 9.31
N GLU A 76 15.28 -8.77 10.48
CA GLU A 76 14.54 -8.67 11.73
C GLU A 76 13.67 -7.40 11.77
N HIS A 77 12.75 -7.36 12.72
CA HIS A 77 11.96 -6.16 13.02
C HIS A 77 12.38 -5.58 14.37
N TRP A 78 12.25 -4.26 14.49
CA TRP A 78 12.62 -3.52 15.70
C TRP A 78 11.41 -2.71 16.17
N TYR A 79 11.10 -2.77 17.47
CA TYR A 79 10.12 -1.87 18.08
C TYR A 79 10.68 -0.44 18.15
N GLY A 80 9.81 0.56 18.29
CA GLY A 80 10.20 1.98 18.21
C GLY A 80 11.39 2.37 19.10
N VAL A 81 11.40 1.92 20.35
CA VAL A 81 12.51 2.18 21.29
C VAL A 81 13.81 1.53 20.82
N GLN A 82 13.75 0.28 20.36
CA GLN A 82 14.91 -0.43 19.82
C GLN A 82 15.44 0.23 18.54
N ALA A 83 14.53 0.72 17.70
CA ALA A 83 14.88 1.44 16.49
C ALA A 83 15.59 2.77 16.83
N LEU A 84 15.15 3.47 17.88
CA LEU A 84 15.80 4.69 18.36
C LEU A 84 17.21 4.40 18.88
N GLU A 85 17.37 3.39 19.74
CA GLU A 85 18.67 2.96 20.28
C GLU A 85 19.66 2.56 19.17
N LYS A 86 19.15 1.92 18.12
CA LYS A 86 19.93 1.52 16.95
C LYS A 86 20.15 2.67 15.96
N GLY A 87 19.56 3.85 16.19
CA GLY A 87 19.67 4.99 15.29
C GLY A 87 18.92 4.81 13.97
N LEU A 88 17.92 3.94 13.90
CA LEU A 88 17.02 3.76 12.74
C LEU A 88 15.92 4.82 12.65
N VAL A 89 15.58 5.45 13.78
CA VAL A 89 14.66 6.59 13.88
C VAL A 89 15.28 7.67 14.76
N ASP A 90 14.76 8.89 14.66
CA ASP A 90 15.32 10.04 15.39
C ASP A 90 14.60 10.32 16.72
N ALA A 91 13.32 9.93 16.81
CA ALA A 91 12.51 10.04 18.01
C ALA A 91 11.38 9.00 18.02
N VAL A 92 10.80 8.77 19.20
CA VAL A 92 9.58 7.96 19.39
C VAL A 92 8.55 8.87 20.03
N GLU A 93 7.61 9.34 19.23
CA GLU A 93 6.56 10.29 19.64
C GLU A 93 5.27 10.05 18.84
N THR A 94 4.18 10.65 19.31
CA THR A 94 2.90 10.63 18.61
C THR A 94 2.85 11.72 17.53
N SER A 95 1.91 11.59 16.59
CA SER A 95 1.68 12.62 15.57
C SER A 95 1.35 13.99 16.16
N ASP A 96 0.66 14.01 17.30
CA ASP A 96 0.23 15.24 17.95
C ASP A 96 1.42 15.97 18.60
N GLU A 97 2.32 15.22 19.27
CA GLU A 97 3.56 15.77 19.84
C GLU A 97 4.46 16.36 18.77
N LEU A 98 4.67 15.65 17.65
CA LEU A 98 5.46 16.14 16.52
C LEU A 98 4.90 17.46 15.96
N LEU A 99 3.58 17.52 15.74
CA LEU A 99 2.94 18.73 15.20
C LEU A 99 3.03 19.90 16.17
N LEU A 100 2.75 19.67 17.46
CA LEU A 100 2.84 20.70 18.50
C LEU A 100 4.26 21.25 18.62
N GLY A 101 5.29 20.41 18.56
CA GLY A 101 6.69 20.85 18.57
C GLY A 101 7.05 21.68 17.33
N LEU A 102 6.56 21.29 16.14
CA LEU A 102 6.79 22.05 14.91
C LEU A 102 6.08 23.40 14.90
N MET A 103 4.93 23.54 15.57
CA MET A 103 4.19 24.80 15.69
C MET A 103 4.97 25.92 16.40
N GLU A 104 6.01 25.60 17.18
CA GLU A 104 6.87 26.61 17.82
C GLU A 104 7.72 27.39 16.81
N SER A 105 8.06 26.77 15.68
CA SER A 105 9.00 27.31 14.68
C SER A 105 8.43 27.41 13.26
N HIS A 106 7.27 26.80 13.00
CA HIS A 106 6.66 26.70 11.68
C HIS A 106 5.16 27.01 11.73
N GLU A 107 4.64 27.55 10.63
CA GLU A 107 3.20 27.66 10.42
C GLU A 107 2.64 26.29 9.98
N VAL A 108 1.69 25.75 10.74
CA VAL A 108 1.09 24.44 10.47
C VAL A 108 -0.28 24.61 9.80
N ILE A 109 -0.42 24.08 8.59
CA ILE A 109 -1.64 24.19 7.77
C ILE A 109 -2.30 22.81 7.60
N GLY A 110 -3.56 22.69 8.03
CA GLY A 110 -4.34 21.47 7.86
C GLY A 110 -4.93 21.34 6.46
N VAL A 111 -4.41 20.40 5.66
CA VAL A 111 -4.95 20.07 4.34
C VAL A 111 -5.78 18.79 4.44
N ARG A 112 -7.02 18.81 3.92
CA ARG A 112 -7.89 17.63 3.85
C ARG A 112 -8.29 17.36 2.42
N TYR A 113 -8.02 16.15 1.95
CA TYR A 113 -8.56 15.69 0.67
C TYR A 113 -10.08 15.59 0.75
N GLN A 114 -10.79 16.31 -0.12
CA GLN A 114 -12.24 16.18 -0.29
C GLN A 114 -12.56 15.45 -1.58
N GLN A 115 -13.14 14.26 -1.46
CA GLN A 115 -13.67 13.54 -2.61
C GLN A 115 -14.88 14.29 -3.17
N ARG A 116 -14.87 14.60 -4.48
CA ARG A 116 -16.04 15.19 -5.15
C ARG A 116 -17.21 14.22 -5.06
N LYS A 117 -18.31 14.61 -4.40
CA LYS A 117 -19.57 13.89 -4.45
C LYS A 117 -20.02 13.78 -5.91
N LYS A 118 -20.46 12.60 -6.36
CA LYS A 118 -21.01 12.44 -7.71
C LYS A 118 -22.21 13.38 -7.85
N MET A 119 -22.33 14.06 -8.99
CA MET A 119 -23.41 15.02 -9.22
C MET A 119 -24.80 14.41 -8.92
N LEU A 120 -24.96 13.10 -9.19
CA LEU A 120 -26.16 12.35 -8.83
C LEU A 120 -26.52 12.44 -7.34
N ASP A 121 -25.56 12.34 -6.41
CA ASP A 121 -25.81 12.40 -4.96
C ASP A 121 -26.27 13.79 -4.49
N ARG A 122 -25.89 14.85 -5.21
CA ARG A 122 -26.38 16.22 -4.92
C ARG A 122 -27.80 16.43 -5.43
N PHE A 123 -28.18 15.75 -6.52
CA PHE A 123 -29.52 15.85 -7.11
C PHE A 123 -30.54 14.93 -6.42
N THR A 124 -30.15 13.71 -6.02
CA THR A 124 -31.06 12.77 -5.33
C THR A 124 -31.37 13.23 -3.90
N GLY A 125 -30.37 13.73 -3.16
CA GLY A 125 -30.58 14.23 -1.80
C GLY A 125 -31.54 15.43 -1.72
N SER A 126 -31.42 16.37 -2.66
CA SER A 126 -32.30 17.56 -2.71
C SER A 126 -33.70 17.26 -3.27
N ALA A 127 -33.82 16.31 -4.21
CA ALA A 127 -35.11 15.88 -4.74
C ALA A 127 -35.92 15.08 -3.70
N ALA A 128 -35.28 14.22 -2.91
CA ALA A 128 -35.93 13.48 -1.84
C ALA A 128 -36.50 14.40 -0.75
N GLU A 129 -35.72 15.36 -0.25
CA GLU A 129 -36.20 16.34 0.73
C GLU A 129 -37.33 17.23 0.19
N SER A 130 -37.29 17.55 -1.11
CA SER A 130 -38.34 18.34 -1.76
C SER A 130 -39.63 17.53 -1.95
N ALA A 131 -39.51 16.24 -2.30
CA ALA A 131 -40.65 15.33 -2.39
C ALA A 131 -41.31 15.11 -1.03
N ASP A 132 -40.52 14.88 0.03
CA ASP A 132 -41.04 14.74 1.40
C ASP A 132 -41.79 15.99 1.86
N ARG A 133 -41.25 17.19 1.58
CA ARG A 133 -41.96 18.45 1.90
C ARG A 133 -43.27 18.61 1.13
N LEU A 134 -43.33 18.14 -0.11
CA LEU A 134 -44.55 18.19 -0.93
C LEU A 134 -45.59 17.16 -0.45
N LEU A 135 -45.16 15.94 -0.13
CA LEU A 135 -46.01 14.88 0.42
C LEU A 135 -46.59 15.29 1.79
N LEU A 136 -45.76 15.83 2.68
CA LEU A 136 -46.22 16.37 3.97
C LEU A 136 -47.23 17.52 3.79
N ARG A 137 -46.99 18.42 2.84
CA ARG A 137 -47.94 19.50 2.50
C ARG A 137 -49.26 18.99 1.94
N TRP A 138 -49.24 17.91 1.15
CA TRP A 138 -50.47 17.30 0.62
C TRP A 138 -51.23 16.54 1.69
N TRP A 139 -50.53 15.79 2.55
CA TRP A 139 -51.12 15.13 3.71
C TRP A 139 -51.82 16.12 4.64
N GLN A 140 -51.17 17.25 4.95
CA GLN A 140 -51.75 18.31 5.79
C GLN A 140 -52.98 18.97 5.14
N ARG A 141 -53.04 19.07 3.80
CA ARG A 141 -54.23 19.59 3.10
C ARG A 141 -55.38 18.58 3.08
N GLY A 142 -55.09 17.27 3.06
CA GLY A 142 -56.09 16.21 3.16
C GLY A 142 -56.71 16.05 4.55
N GLN A 143 -56.08 16.60 5.59
CA GLN A 143 -56.57 16.57 6.98
C GLN A 143 -57.42 17.78 7.39
N LYS A 144 -57.77 18.71 6.48
CA LYS A 144 -58.78 19.73 6.82
C LYS A 144 -60.18 19.10 6.75
N PRO A 145 -60.90 18.96 7.88
CA PRO A 145 -62.30 18.60 7.84
C PRO A 145 -63.09 19.78 7.28
N LEU A 146 -64.08 19.51 6.43
CA LEU A 146 -65.12 20.46 6.07
C LEU A 146 -65.96 20.74 7.33
N MET A 147 -65.71 21.87 7.99
CA MET A 147 -66.69 22.72 8.68
C MET A 147 -66.12 24.14 8.80
#